data_AF-G0QR77-F1
#
_entry.id   AF-G0QR77-F1
#
_cell.length_a   1.000
_cell.length_b   1.000
_cell.length_c   1.000
_cell.angle_alpha   90.00
_cell.angle_beta   90.00
_cell.angle_gamma   90.00
#
_symmetry.space_group_name_H-M   'P 1'
#
loop_
_entity.id
_entity.type
_entity.pdbx_description
1 polymer ?
#
loop_
_entity_poly.entity_id
_entity_poly.type
_entity_poly.pdbx_seq_one_letter_code
_entity_poly.pdbx_strand_id
1 'polypeptide(L)'
;MVLVNAIYFKGEWASKFENKKTVKEVFHFENNGGQVQVDMMKAKNKINYGENSHFQYIQLPYKGNQYAMYIILSVNMTLQRFEQNHLNQNILNEVQTNLDNFEVNISLPKFKVSPSESIDLSQILKDLGLVDCFSQGSADFSNMDPSNTIYISQVFHKAMIEVNEEGAEASAATSAVKNLGKNKLGFVVL
;
A
#
# COMPACT_ATOMS: atom_id res chain seq x y z
N MET A 1 3.94 18.48 24.90
CA MET A 1 3.27 18.81 23.62
C MET A 1 2.91 17.51 22.93
N VAL A 2 1.67 17.33 22.48
CA VAL A 2 1.28 16.12 21.72
C VAL A 2 1.22 16.46 20.23
N LEU A 3 1.80 15.60 19.39
CA LEU A 3 1.64 15.67 17.95
C LEU A 3 0.59 14.65 17.49
N VAL A 4 -0.29 15.05 16.58
CA VAL A 4 -1.30 14.18 15.99
C VAL A 4 -1.30 14.35 14.47
N ASN A 5 -1.21 13.24 13.74
CA ASN A 5 -1.25 13.22 12.29
C ASN A 5 -2.26 12.18 11.81
N ALA A 6 -3.20 12.59 10.95
CA ALA A 6 -4.14 11.70 10.30
C ALA A 6 -4.03 11.85 8.78
N ILE A 7 -3.95 10.73 8.05
CA ILE A 7 -3.82 10.70 6.59
C ILE A 7 -4.91 9.81 6.00
N TYR A 8 -5.57 10.34 4.99
CA TYR A 8 -6.58 9.66 4.20
C TYR A 8 -6.22 9.86 2.73
N PHE A 9 -6.02 8.77 1.99
CA PHE A 9 -5.69 8.84 0.57
C PHE A 9 -6.92 8.57 -0.31
N LYS A 10 -7.06 9.36 -1.37
CA LYS A 10 -8.14 9.23 -2.35
C LYS A 10 -7.62 9.39 -3.78
N GLY A 11 -7.86 8.41 -4.65
CA GLY A 11 -7.47 8.45 -6.06
C GLY A 11 -8.19 7.40 -6.90
N GLU A 12 -8.86 7.83 -7.97
CA GLU A 12 -9.43 6.91 -8.97
C GLU A 12 -8.32 6.21 -9.76
N TRP A 13 -8.48 4.92 -10.09
CA TRP A 13 -7.56 4.24 -11.03
C TRP A 13 -7.61 4.90 -12.40
N ALA A 14 -6.47 5.00 -13.09
CA ALA A 14 -6.45 5.38 -14.51
C ALA A 14 -7.14 4.33 -15.39
N SER A 15 -7.00 3.05 -15.02
CA SER A 15 -7.67 1.90 -15.63
C SER A 15 -8.41 1.10 -14.56
N LYS A 16 -9.68 1.41 -14.35
CA LYS A 16 -10.55 0.80 -13.32
C LYS A 16 -10.74 -0.70 -13.52
N PHE A 17 -11.01 -1.41 -12.42
CA PHE A 17 -11.47 -2.80 -12.49
C PHE A 17 -12.96 -2.83 -12.83
N GLU A 18 -13.44 -3.90 -13.45
CA GLU A 18 -14.86 -4.05 -13.75
C GLU A 18 -15.54 -4.77 -12.57
N ASN A 19 -16.46 -4.11 -11.88
CA ASN A 19 -17.27 -4.70 -10.79
C ASN A 19 -17.89 -6.07 -11.16
N LYS A 20 -18.23 -6.32 -12.43
CA LYS A 20 -18.76 -7.61 -12.93
C LYS A 20 -17.72 -8.73 -13.10
N LYS A 21 -16.42 -8.44 -12.86
CA LYS A 21 -15.31 -9.39 -12.86
C LYS A 21 -14.81 -9.69 -11.43
N THR A 22 -15.23 -8.92 -10.43
CA THR A 22 -14.97 -9.22 -9.02
C THR A 22 -15.69 -10.50 -8.63
N VAL A 23 -14.96 -11.45 -8.04
CA VAL A 23 -15.46 -12.80 -7.68
C VAL A 23 -14.97 -13.21 -6.30
N LYS A 24 -15.71 -14.09 -5.62
CA LYS A 24 -15.27 -14.66 -4.34
C LYS A 24 -14.17 -15.70 -4.58
N GLU A 25 -12.98 -15.45 -4.05
CA GLU A 25 -11.85 -16.37 -4.13
C GLU A 25 -11.13 -16.50 -2.78
N VAL A 26 -10.34 -17.56 -2.65
CA VAL A 26 -9.60 -17.86 -1.42
C VAL A 26 -8.33 -17.01 -1.36
N PHE A 27 -8.23 -16.17 -0.35
CA PHE A 27 -6.96 -15.58 0.07
C PHE A 27 -6.33 -16.46 1.16
N HIS A 28 -5.04 -16.75 1.02
CA HIS A 28 -4.29 -17.63 1.91
C HIS A 28 -3.44 -16.82 2.89
N PHE A 29 -3.54 -17.13 4.18
CA PHE A 29 -2.68 -16.54 5.20
C PHE A 29 -1.36 -17.32 5.28
N GLU A 30 -0.27 -16.57 5.14
CA GLU A 30 1.11 -17.05 5.32
C GLU A 30 1.31 -17.81 6.64
N ASN A 31 0.79 -17.24 7.73
CA ASN A 31 0.90 -17.83 9.06
C ASN A 31 -0.27 -18.78 9.34
N ASN A 32 0.06 -19.95 9.90
CA ASN A 32 -0.86 -21.00 10.33
C ASN A 32 -1.70 -21.67 9.21
N GLY A 33 -1.47 -21.35 7.93
CA GLY A 33 -2.21 -21.96 6.81
C GLY A 33 -3.71 -21.62 6.79
N GLY A 34 -4.11 -20.55 7.48
CA GLY A 34 -5.49 -20.07 7.47
C GLY A 34 -5.91 -19.57 6.09
N GLN A 35 -7.21 -19.53 5.83
CA GLN A 35 -7.75 -19.10 4.55
C GLN A 35 -9.09 -18.38 4.72
N VAL A 36 -9.37 -17.40 3.86
CA VAL A 36 -10.59 -16.57 3.91
C VAL A 36 -11.11 -16.29 2.50
N GLN A 37 -12.44 -16.19 2.36
CA GLN A 37 -13.08 -15.82 1.09
C GLN A 37 -13.14 -14.30 0.95
N VAL A 38 -12.41 -13.74 -0.01
CA VAL A 38 -12.33 -12.30 -0.29
C VAL A 38 -13.03 -11.95 -1.60
N ASP A 39 -13.41 -10.69 -1.76
CA ASP A 39 -13.82 -10.17 -3.07
C ASP A 39 -12.55 -9.87 -3.90
N MET A 40 -12.23 -10.77 -4.82
CA MET A 40 -11.05 -10.70 -5.67
C MET A 40 -11.39 -9.95 -6.96
N MET A 41 -10.86 -8.73 -7.10
CA MET A 41 -11.06 -7.89 -8.29
C MET A 41 -10.17 -8.38 -9.43
N LYS A 42 -10.69 -8.41 -10.67
CA LYS A 42 -9.97 -8.97 -11.82
C LYS A 42 -9.92 -8.07 -13.04
N ALA A 43 -8.73 -7.91 -13.60
CA ALA A 43 -8.46 -7.16 -14.83
C ALA A 43 -7.47 -7.90 -15.74
N LYS A 44 -7.51 -7.58 -17.03
CA LYS A 44 -6.45 -7.94 -17.99
C LYS A 44 -6.09 -6.67 -18.77
N ASN A 45 -5.03 -5.99 -18.32
CA ASN A 45 -4.68 -4.65 -18.75
C ASN A 45 -3.21 -4.62 -19.23
N LYS A 46 -2.88 -3.71 -20.14
CA LYS A 46 -1.47 -3.40 -20.45
C LYS A 46 -0.97 -2.40 -19.41
N ILE A 47 -0.08 -2.85 -18.53
CA ILE A 47 0.43 -2.09 -17.37
C ILE A 47 1.94 -2.26 -17.25
N ASN A 48 2.57 -1.43 -16.43
CA ASN A 48 3.97 -1.59 -16.09
C ASN A 48 4.14 -2.74 -15.08
N TYR A 49 5.02 -3.68 -15.41
CA TYR A 49 5.32 -4.90 -14.66
C TYR A 49 6.83 -5.13 -14.64
N GLY A 50 7.31 -5.71 -13.55
CA GLY A 50 8.69 -6.19 -13.41
C GLY A 50 8.74 -7.45 -12.54
N GLU A 51 9.75 -8.28 -12.72
CA GLU A 51 9.96 -9.49 -11.95
C GLU A 51 11.45 -9.81 -11.81
N ASN A 52 11.81 -10.46 -10.70
CA ASN A 52 13.12 -11.05 -10.48
C ASN A 52 12.96 -12.40 -9.73
N SER A 53 14.06 -13.06 -9.36
CA SER A 53 14.03 -14.37 -8.71
C SER A 53 13.39 -14.41 -7.31
N HIS A 54 13.01 -13.26 -6.74
CA HIS A 54 12.54 -13.12 -5.36
C HIS A 54 11.12 -12.54 -5.27
N PHE A 55 10.74 -11.67 -6.20
CA PHE A 55 9.43 -11.01 -6.21
C PHE A 55 9.02 -10.53 -7.61
N GLN A 56 7.72 -10.33 -7.78
CA GLN A 56 7.09 -9.70 -8.94
C GLN A 56 6.38 -8.43 -8.50
N TYR A 57 6.25 -7.44 -9.39
CA TYR A 57 5.67 -6.14 -9.05
C TYR A 57 4.90 -5.50 -10.20
N ILE A 58 3.84 -4.77 -9.84
CA ILE A 58 2.99 -4.01 -10.75
C ILE A 58 2.84 -2.57 -10.29
N GLN A 59 2.78 -1.65 -11.25
CA GLN A 59 2.43 -0.26 -11.03
C GLN A 59 1.01 0.00 -11.55
N LEU A 60 0.08 0.34 -10.65
CA LEU A 60 -1.29 0.74 -10.94
C LEU A 60 -1.40 2.27 -10.86
N PRO A 61 -1.33 3.01 -11.99
CA PRO A 61 -1.44 4.46 -11.98
C PRO A 61 -2.84 4.94 -11.60
N TYR A 62 -2.90 6.03 -10.84
CA TYR A 62 -4.12 6.79 -10.61
C TYR A 62 -4.36 7.79 -11.75
N LYS A 63 -5.62 8.19 -11.90
CA LYS A 63 -6.11 9.15 -12.91
C LYS A 63 -5.26 10.44 -12.91
N GLY A 64 -4.70 10.77 -14.07
CA GLY A 64 -3.78 11.91 -14.24
C GLY A 64 -2.29 11.57 -14.07
N ASN A 65 -1.95 10.31 -13.75
CA ASN A 65 -0.60 9.75 -13.71
C ASN A 65 0.41 10.44 -12.75
N GLN A 66 -0.05 11.34 -11.87
CA GLN A 66 0.79 11.98 -10.84
C GLN A 66 1.14 11.04 -9.67
N TYR A 67 0.33 10.00 -9.47
CA TYR A 67 0.48 9.01 -8.41
C TYR A 67 0.23 7.61 -8.97
N ALA A 68 0.81 6.59 -8.34
CA ALA A 68 0.52 5.19 -8.61
C ALA A 68 0.58 4.36 -7.32
N MET A 69 -0.20 3.28 -7.24
CA MET A 69 0.05 2.23 -6.27
C MET A 69 1.05 1.24 -6.88
N TYR A 70 2.18 1.02 -6.19
CA TYR A 70 3.04 -0.12 -6.48
C TYR A 70 2.59 -1.28 -5.59
N ILE A 71 2.44 -2.46 -6.18
CA ILE A 71 2.13 -3.69 -5.45
C ILE A 71 3.27 -4.67 -5.74
N ILE A 72 3.84 -5.23 -4.68
CA ILE A 72 4.95 -6.18 -4.74
C ILE A 72 4.48 -7.49 -4.09
N LEU A 73 4.73 -8.61 -4.77
CA LEU A 73 4.35 -9.95 -4.35
C LEU A 73 5.61 -10.81 -4.27
N SER A 74 5.91 -11.32 -3.08
CA SER A 74 7.03 -12.23 -2.86
C SER A 74 6.80 -13.57 -3.58
N VAL A 75 7.89 -14.17 -4.05
CA VAL A 75 7.89 -15.46 -4.75
C VAL A 75 8.69 -16.46 -3.92
N ASN A 76 8.07 -17.58 -3.56
CA ASN A 76 8.69 -18.68 -2.78
C ASN A 76 9.29 -18.27 -1.41
N MET A 77 8.87 -17.14 -0.83
CA MET A 77 9.31 -16.68 0.50
C MET A 77 8.20 -15.98 1.27
N THR A 78 8.33 -16.00 2.60
CA THR A 78 7.42 -15.30 3.50
C THR A 78 7.60 -13.77 3.44
N LEU A 79 6.54 -13.02 3.68
CA LEU A 79 6.53 -11.56 3.80
C LEU A 79 7.55 -11.11 4.83
N GLN A 80 7.64 -11.76 5.99
CA GLN A 80 8.67 -11.43 6.99
C GLN A 80 10.10 -11.55 6.45
N ARG A 81 10.39 -12.56 5.61
CA ARG A 81 11.71 -12.71 4.97
C ARG A 81 11.90 -11.69 3.85
N PHE A 82 10.85 -11.37 3.10
CA PHE A 82 10.88 -10.33 2.09
C PHE A 82 11.15 -8.95 2.70
N GLU A 83 10.49 -8.60 3.81
CA GLU A 83 10.73 -7.37 4.57
C GLU A 83 12.18 -7.28 5.04
N GLN A 84 12.73 -8.34 5.63
CA GLN A 84 14.09 -8.37 6.17
C GLN A 84 15.19 -8.28 5.09
N ASN A 85 14.97 -8.84 3.91
CA ASN A 85 16.03 -8.99 2.88
C ASN A 85 15.86 -8.06 1.67
N HIS A 86 14.63 -7.67 1.33
CA HIS A 86 14.31 -6.96 0.09
C HIS A 86 13.64 -5.59 0.31
N LEU A 87 12.89 -5.36 1.39
CA LEU A 87 12.27 -4.05 1.70
C LEU A 87 13.28 -3.04 2.25
N ASN A 88 14.28 -2.71 1.44
CA ASN A 88 15.35 -1.75 1.74
C ASN A 88 15.39 -0.63 0.68
N GLN A 89 16.27 0.37 0.85
CA GLN A 89 16.32 1.57 -0.01
C GLN A 89 16.42 1.25 -1.52
N ASN A 90 17.02 0.13 -1.90
CA ASN A 90 17.16 -0.26 -3.31
C ASN A 90 15.83 -0.68 -3.97
N ILE A 91 14.83 -1.14 -3.19
CA ILE A 91 13.57 -1.61 -3.78
C ILE A 91 12.80 -0.48 -4.46
N LEU A 92 12.94 0.76 -3.97
CA LEU A 92 12.28 1.93 -4.57
C LEU A 92 12.87 2.25 -5.95
N ASN A 93 14.18 2.04 -6.15
CA ASN A 93 14.81 2.19 -7.45
C ASN A 93 14.36 1.06 -8.39
N GLU A 94 14.49 -0.20 -7.96
CA GLU A 94 14.03 -1.40 -8.68
C GLU A 94 12.61 -1.23 -9.22
N VAL A 95 11.63 -0.96 -8.35
CA VAL A 95 10.21 -0.87 -8.78
C VAL A 95 9.85 0.43 -9.53
N GLN A 96 10.79 1.36 -9.70
CA GLN A 96 10.59 2.59 -10.49
C GLN A 96 11.33 2.58 -11.83
N THR A 97 12.49 1.91 -11.92
CA THR A 97 13.30 1.88 -13.15
C THR A 97 13.15 0.59 -13.95
N ASN A 98 12.92 -0.55 -13.29
CA ASN A 98 13.00 -1.88 -13.92
C ASN A 98 11.60 -2.40 -14.29
N LEU A 99 10.80 -1.50 -14.88
CA LEU A 99 9.41 -1.72 -15.27
C LEU A 99 9.25 -1.69 -16.79
N ASP A 100 8.62 -2.73 -17.35
CA ASP A 100 8.27 -2.80 -18.76
C ASP A 100 6.76 -2.99 -18.96
N ASN A 101 6.24 -2.56 -20.11
CA ASN A 101 4.79 -2.41 -20.31
C ASN A 101 4.14 -3.67 -20.89
N PHE A 102 3.82 -4.65 -20.05
CA PHE A 102 3.27 -5.96 -20.43
C PHE A 102 1.73 -6.04 -20.33
N GLU A 103 1.12 -7.02 -21.02
CA GLU A 103 -0.30 -7.35 -20.83
C GLU A 103 -0.45 -8.39 -19.70
N VAL A 104 -0.94 -7.94 -18.54
CA VAL A 104 -0.95 -8.71 -17.29
C VAL A 104 -2.38 -9.06 -16.89
N ASN A 105 -2.60 -10.31 -16.46
CA ASN A 105 -3.81 -10.69 -15.74
C ASN A 105 -3.59 -10.41 -14.25
N ILE A 106 -4.41 -9.52 -13.69
CA ILE A 106 -4.30 -9.01 -12.32
C ILE A 106 -5.46 -9.57 -11.51
N SER A 107 -5.16 -10.33 -10.46
CA SER A 107 -6.06 -10.56 -9.32
C SER A 107 -5.60 -9.67 -8.17
N LEU A 108 -6.49 -8.86 -7.60
CA LEU A 108 -6.22 -7.96 -6.47
C LEU A 108 -7.39 -8.03 -5.48
N PRO A 109 -7.19 -8.42 -4.20
CA PRO A 109 -8.26 -8.38 -3.21
C PRO A 109 -8.77 -6.96 -2.98
N LYS A 110 -10.09 -6.82 -2.84
CA LYS A 110 -10.75 -5.61 -2.34
C LYS A 110 -10.59 -5.56 -0.82
N PHE A 111 -9.98 -4.50 -0.28
CA PHE A 111 -9.66 -4.42 1.14
C PHE A 111 -9.78 -2.99 1.71
N LYS A 112 -9.92 -2.89 3.03
CA LYS A 112 -9.93 -1.63 3.78
C LYS A 112 -8.98 -1.76 4.97
N VAL A 113 -7.92 -0.95 5.00
CA VAL A 113 -7.04 -0.81 6.17
C VAL A 113 -7.40 0.49 6.87
N SER A 114 -7.97 0.36 8.06
CA SER A 114 -8.35 1.47 8.94
C SER A 114 -8.20 1.03 10.39
N PRO A 115 -7.10 1.39 11.07
CA PRO A 115 -6.97 1.20 12.51
C PRO A 115 -8.17 1.78 13.27
N SER A 116 -8.67 1.09 14.29
CA SER A 116 -9.71 1.61 15.19
C SER A 116 -9.20 2.86 15.91
N GLU A 117 -8.03 2.74 16.50
CA GLU A 117 -7.34 3.78 17.27
C GLU A 117 -6.15 4.36 16.49
N SER A 118 -5.55 5.44 16.98
CA SER A 118 -4.29 5.98 16.45
C SER A 118 -3.09 5.26 17.06
N ILE A 119 -2.11 4.91 16.22
CA ILE A 119 -0.86 4.29 16.65
C ILE A 119 -0.01 5.36 17.38
N ASP A 120 0.42 5.07 18.60
CA ASP A 120 1.43 5.90 19.28
C ASP A 120 2.83 5.54 18.73
N LEU A 121 3.42 6.46 17.97
CA LEU A 121 4.74 6.31 17.37
C LEU A 121 5.89 6.70 18.32
N SER A 122 5.59 7.16 19.54
CA SER A 122 6.59 7.79 20.43
C SER A 122 7.73 6.88 20.82
N GLN A 123 7.49 5.56 20.96
CA GLN A 123 8.57 4.62 21.23
C GLN A 123 9.34 4.27 19.95
N ILE A 124 8.63 4.00 18.84
CA ILE A 124 9.22 3.69 17.53
C ILE A 124 10.18 4.81 17.07
N LEU A 125 9.81 6.07 17.28
CA LEU A 125 10.66 7.22 16.95
C LEU A 125 11.92 7.30 17.82
N LYS A 126 11.83 6.98 19.13
CA LYS A 126 12.99 6.90 20.03
C LYS A 126 13.92 5.75 19.65
N ASP A 127 13.35 4.59 19.29
CA ASP A 127 14.11 3.41 18.85
C ASP A 127 14.83 3.67 17.52
N LEU A 128 14.28 4.56 16.66
CA LEU A 128 14.91 5.12 15.46
C LEU A 128 15.91 6.26 15.75
N GLY A 129 16.21 6.55 17.02
CA GLY A 129 17.21 7.53 17.45
C GLY A 129 16.68 8.95 17.71
N LEU A 130 15.40 9.23 17.49
CA LEU A 130 14.79 10.52 17.78
C LEU A 130 14.41 10.61 19.27
N VAL A 131 15.39 10.82 20.14
CA VAL A 131 15.24 10.74 21.61
C VAL A 131 15.03 12.11 22.26
N ASP A 132 15.91 13.09 22.01
CA ASP A 132 15.99 14.33 22.81
C ASP A 132 14.71 15.16 22.77
N CYS A 133 14.02 15.23 21.64
CA CYS A 133 12.77 15.97 21.53
C CYS A 133 11.64 15.43 22.43
N PHE A 134 11.78 14.22 22.99
CA PHE A 134 10.85 13.64 23.97
C PHE A 134 11.25 13.87 25.43
N SER A 135 12.38 14.55 25.68
CA SER A 135 12.96 14.79 27.00
C SER A 135 12.86 16.26 27.38
N GLN A 136 12.19 16.60 28.48
CA GLN A 136 12.10 17.97 28.98
C GLN A 136 13.50 18.59 29.28
N GLY A 137 14.51 17.77 29.54
CA GLY A 137 15.87 18.22 29.86
C GLY A 137 16.83 18.34 28.68
N SER A 138 16.46 17.86 27.48
CA SER A 138 17.33 17.92 26.29
C SER A 138 16.62 18.27 24.98
N ALA A 139 15.30 18.43 24.98
CA ALA A 139 14.57 18.99 23.84
C ALA A 139 14.95 20.46 23.61
N ASP A 140 15.40 20.78 22.40
CA ASP A 140 15.49 22.15 21.90
C ASP A 140 14.30 22.42 20.95
N PHE A 141 13.41 23.29 21.40
CA PHE A 141 12.33 23.86 20.61
C PHE A 141 12.36 25.39 20.66
N SER A 142 13.54 25.99 20.88
CA SER A 142 13.75 27.44 21.03
C SER A 142 13.19 28.29 19.87
N ASN A 143 13.17 27.74 18.65
CA ASN A 143 12.59 28.36 17.45
C ASN A 143 11.05 28.37 17.42
N MET A 144 10.39 27.62 18.31
CA MET A 144 8.92 27.57 18.49
C MET A 144 8.49 28.19 19.83
N ASP A 145 9.25 27.93 20.90
CA ASP A 145 9.07 28.47 22.24
C ASP A 145 10.43 28.98 22.76
N PRO A 146 10.68 30.31 22.74
CA PRO A 146 11.90 30.90 23.27
C PRO A 146 12.11 30.71 24.79
N SER A 147 11.11 30.22 25.55
CA SER A 147 11.30 29.82 26.94
C SER A 147 11.81 28.38 27.10
N ASN A 148 11.87 27.61 26.01
CA ASN A 148 12.30 26.22 25.91
C ASN A 148 11.70 25.29 26.99
N THR A 149 10.39 25.45 27.21
CA THR A 149 9.61 24.64 28.17
C THR A 149 8.91 23.45 27.54
N ILE A 150 8.72 23.49 26.21
CA ILE A 150 8.00 22.44 25.47
C ILE A 150 8.91 21.29 25.03
N TYR A 151 8.37 20.09 25.10
CA TYR A 151 8.93 18.85 24.55
C TYR A 151 7.78 17.98 24.02
N ILE A 152 8.06 17.02 23.14
CA ILE A 152 7.06 16.07 22.63
C ILE A 152 6.77 15.03 23.72
N SER A 153 5.53 15.01 24.22
CA SER A 153 5.09 14.00 25.17
C SER A 153 4.59 12.74 24.46
N GLN A 154 3.86 12.88 23.34
CA GLN A 154 3.36 11.78 22.51
C GLN A 154 3.25 12.17 21.03
N VAL A 155 3.32 11.19 20.13
CA VAL A 155 3.10 11.30 18.68
C VAL A 155 2.09 10.26 18.22
N PHE A 156 0.88 10.68 17.84
CA PHE A 156 -0.17 9.79 17.34
C PHE A 156 -0.30 9.86 15.82
N HIS A 157 -0.33 8.70 15.16
CA HIS A 157 -0.57 8.59 13.72
C HIS A 157 -1.76 7.69 13.39
N LYS A 158 -2.58 8.09 12.41
CA LYS A 158 -3.68 7.28 11.88
C LYS A 158 -3.80 7.42 10.36
N ALA A 159 -3.44 6.36 9.64
CA ALA A 159 -3.66 6.25 8.20
C ALA A 159 -4.90 5.39 7.89
N MET A 160 -5.63 5.74 6.83
CA MET A 160 -6.69 4.90 6.25
C MET A 160 -6.57 4.82 4.73
N ILE A 161 -6.80 3.61 4.20
CA ILE A 161 -6.94 3.33 2.77
C ILE A 161 -8.04 2.29 2.53
N GLU A 162 -8.87 2.49 1.50
CA GLU A 162 -9.78 1.48 0.96
C GLU A 162 -9.44 1.25 -0.51
N VAL A 163 -9.16 0.00 -0.90
CA VAL A 163 -8.87 -0.40 -2.28
C VAL A 163 -10.11 -1.08 -2.85
N ASN A 164 -10.66 -0.50 -3.91
CA ASN A 164 -11.85 -1.00 -4.61
C ASN A 164 -11.71 -0.85 -6.14
N GLU A 165 -12.75 -1.22 -6.88
CA GLU A 165 -12.74 -1.30 -8.33
C GLU A 165 -12.58 0.06 -9.02
N GLU A 166 -13.00 1.14 -8.35
CA GLU A 166 -12.93 2.52 -8.85
C GLU A 166 -11.59 3.19 -8.55
N GLY A 167 -10.91 2.82 -7.46
CA GLY A 167 -9.68 3.46 -7.01
C GLY A 167 -9.20 3.02 -5.63
N ALA A 168 -8.28 3.81 -5.08
CA ALA A 168 -8.19 3.98 -3.64
C ALA A 168 -9.29 4.97 -3.22
N GLU A 169 -10.37 4.41 -2.69
CA GLU A 169 -11.69 4.98 -2.42
C GLU A 169 -12.25 5.99 -3.46
N ALA A 170 -13.02 5.48 -4.41
CA ALA A 170 -14.20 6.20 -4.89
C ALA A 170 -15.45 5.34 -4.66
N SER A 171 -16.57 5.98 -4.31
CA SER A 171 -17.81 5.29 -3.96
C SER A 171 -18.87 5.48 -5.05
N ALA A 172 -19.19 4.37 -5.72
CA ALA A 172 -20.35 4.10 -6.58
C ALA A 172 -20.88 5.20 -7.53
N ALA A 173 -20.75 4.98 -8.85
CA ALA A 173 -21.88 4.48 -9.67
C ALA A 173 -21.68 4.68 -11.20
N THR A 174 -21.78 3.60 -11.98
CA THR A 174 -22.53 3.48 -13.26
C THR A 174 -22.31 2.08 -13.88
N SER A 175 -23.38 1.41 -14.33
CA SER A 175 -23.34 0.04 -14.87
C SER A 175 -23.29 0.00 -16.41
N ALA A 176 -22.38 -0.78 -17.02
CA ALA A 176 -22.34 -0.98 -18.49
C ALA A 176 -21.76 -2.33 -18.98
N VAL A 177 -22.11 -2.68 -20.22
CA VAL A 177 -21.99 -3.99 -20.90
C VAL A 177 -21.22 -3.81 -22.24
N LYS A 178 -20.43 -4.74 -22.80
CA LYS A 178 -20.24 -6.19 -22.54
C LYS A 178 -18.80 -6.46 -22.00
N ASN A 179 -17.82 -7.22 -22.54
CA ASN A 179 -17.70 -8.19 -23.65
C ASN A 179 -16.55 -9.20 -23.36
N LEU A 180 -16.12 -10.03 -24.32
CA LEU A 180 -14.92 -10.91 -24.20
C LEU A 180 -13.97 -10.83 -25.40
N GLY A 181 -12.69 -11.13 -25.15
CA GLY A 181 -11.66 -11.53 -26.13
C GLY A 181 -10.62 -12.44 -25.45
N LYS A 182 -10.03 -13.40 -26.18
CA LYS A 182 -9.04 -14.36 -25.64
C LYS A 182 -7.68 -14.19 -26.31
N ASN A 183 -6.59 -14.20 -25.53
CA ASN A 183 -5.40 -15.04 -25.74
C ASN A 183 -4.28 -14.73 -24.73
N LYS A 184 -3.54 -15.79 -24.37
CA LYS A 184 -2.25 -15.94 -23.62
C LYS A 184 -1.94 -14.96 -22.46
N LEU A 185 -0.95 -15.35 -21.66
CA LEU A 185 -0.98 -15.16 -20.20
C LEU A 185 0.42 -14.85 -19.62
N GLY A 186 0.55 -13.70 -18.96
CA GLY A 186 1.31 -13.57 -17.70
C GLY A 186 0.32 -13.44 -16.54
N PHE A 187 0.65 -13.93 -15.36
CA PHE A 187 -0.24 -13.99 -14.20
C PHE A 187 0.36 -13.29 -12.98
N VAL A 188 -0.37 -12.32 -12.42
CA VAL A 188 -0.14 -11.80 -11.06
C VAL A 188 -1.34 -12.19 -10.21
N VAL A 189 -1.11 -13.04 -9.21
CA VAL A 189 -2.15 -13.52 -8.27
C VAL A 189 -1.73 -13.16 -6.86
N LEU A 190 -2.36 -12.10 -6.35
CA LEU A 190 -2.32 -11.67 -4.95
C LEU A 190 -3.34 -12.47 -4.12
#